data_AF-A0A948DZG3-F1
#
_entry.id   AF-A0A948DZG3-F1
#
_cell.length_a   1.000
_cell.length_b   1.000
_cell.length_c   1.000
_cell.angle_alpha   90.00
_cell.angle_beta   90.00
_cell.angle_gamma   90.00
#
_symmetry.space_group_name_H-M   'P 1'
#
loop_
_entity.id
_entity.type
_entity.pdbx_description
1 polymer ?
#
loop_
_entity_poly.entity_id
_entity_poly.type
_entity_poly.pdbx_seq_one_letter_code
_entity_poly.pdbx_strand_id
1 'polypeptide(L)'
;MFKYLLIALPILMAITIHEYAHGYVAYLLGDPTARNSGRLSLNPLKHLDPLGTLMLFIVHFGWARPVPVDPSYFKNPRKGMLWVGLAGPGANILAAFVLGTIFRLFVIL
;
A
#
# COMPACT_ATOMS: atom_id res chain seq x y z
N MET A 1 -3.20 11.36 -22.99
CA MET A 1 -3.96 10.12 -22.72
C MET A 1 -3.04 8.92 -22.47
N PHE A 2 -2.14 8.53 -23.38
CA PHE A 2 -1.21 7.40 -23.20
C PHE A 2 -0.30 7.46 -21.95
N LYS A 3 0.19 8.65 -21.58
CA LYS A 3 1.05 8.85 -20.39
C LYS A 3 0.37 8.47 -19.07
N TYR A 4 -0.95 8.64 -18.96
CA TYR A 4 -1.70 8.29 -17.76
C TYR A 4 -1.80 6.77 -17.57
N LEU A 5 -1.94 6.03 -18.67
CA LEU A 5 -2.00 4.57 -18.65
C LEU A 5 -0.66 3.96 -18.21
N LEU A 6 0.45 4.55 -18.62
CA LEU A 6 1.80 4.12 -18.24
C LEU A 6 2.10 4.32 -16.75
N ILE A 7 1.53 5.35 -16.12
CA ILE A 7 1.77 5.67 -14.71
C ILE A 7 0.73 4.98 -13.79
N ALA A 8 -0.46 4.66 -14.31
CA ALA A 8 -1.52 4.01 -13.54
C ALA A 8 -1.07 2.68 -12.93
N LEU A 9 -0.37 1.83 -13.70
CA LEU A 9 0.08 0.52 -13.23
C LEU A 9 1.10 0.61 -12.06
N PRO A 10 2.18 1.42 -12.15
CA PRO A 10 3.06 1.69 -11.02
C PRO A 10 2.34 2.26 -9.79
N ILE A 11 1.38 3.18 -9.97
CA ILE A 11 0.60 3.74 -8.86
C ILE A 11 -0.23 2.66 -8.17
N LEU A 12 -0.93 1.83 -8.95
CA LEU A 12 -1.73 0.73 -8.40
C LEU A 12 -0.86 -0.27 -7.62
N MET A 13 0.32 -0.59 -8.16
CA MET A 13 1.28 -1.45 -7.47
C MET A 13 1.78 -0.81 -6.17
N ALA A 14 2.15 0.47 -6.20
CA ALA A 14 2.63 1.19 -5.02
C ALA A 14 1.55 1.25 -3.92
N ILE A 15 0.31 1.60 -4.26
CA ILE A 15 -0.81 1.62 -3.29
C ILE A 15 -1.04 0.21 -2.72
N THR A 16 -1.02 -0.82 -3.56
CA THR A 16 -1.25 -2.21 -3.13
C THR A 16 -0.21 -2.68 -2.15
N ILE A 17 1.08 -2.44 -2.45
CA ILE A 17 2.18 -2.81 -1.56
C ILE A 17 2.12 -2.02 -0.25
N HIS A 18 1.81 -0.72 -0.33
CA HIS A 18 1.68 0.17 0.81
C HIS A 18 0.61 -0.31 1.80
N GLU A 19 -0.60 -0.53 1.32
CA GLU A 19 -1.73 -0.97 2.13
C GLU A 19 -1.55 -2.41 2.63
N TYR A 20 -0.99 -3.29 1.80
CA TYR A 20 -0.63 -4.64 2.22
C TYR A 20 0.39 -4.62 3.37
N ALA A 21 1.40 -3.75 3.30
CA ALA A 21 2.42 -3.63 4.33
C ALA A 21 1.84 -3.15 5.67
N HIS A 22 0.93 -2.16 5.65
CA HIS A 22 0.18 -1.74 6.85
C HIS A 22 -0.55 -2.93 7.50
N GLY A 23 -1.35 -3.66 6.71
CA GLY A 23 -2.07 -4.83 7.20
C GLY A 23 -1.16 -5.96 7.67
N TYR A 24 -0.04 -6.19 6.98
CA TYR A 24 0.89 -7.26 7.30
C TYR A 24 1.64 -6.98 8.61
N VAL A 25 2.10 -5.76 8.82
CA VAL A 25 2.75 -5.37 10.08
C VAL A 25 1.74 -5.39 11.24
N ALA A 26 0.51 -4.90 11.03
CA ALA A 26 -0.55 -5.02 12.03
C ALA A 26 -0.81 -6.49 12.41
N TYR A 27 -0.87 -7.37 11.41
CA TYR A 27 -1.02 -8.82 11.61
C TYR A 27 0.14 -9.44 12.40
N LEU A 28 1.39 -9.08 12.09
CA LEU A 28 2.56 -9.54 12.85
C LEU A 28 2.57 -9.04 14.30
N LEU A 29 1.98 -7.87 14.56
CA LEU A 29 1.81 -7.29 15.89
C LEU A 29 0.60 -7.85 16.65
N GLY A 30 -0.18 -8.73 16.02
CA GLY A 30 -1.28 -9.46 16.64
C GLY A 30 -2.68 -9.06 16.21
N ASP A 31 -2.83 -8.08 15.30
CA ASP A 31 -4.14 -7.62 14.81
C ASP A 31 -4.62 -8.42 13.57
N PRO A 32 -5.64 -9.29 13.70
CA PRO A 32 -6.13 -10.09 12.59
C PRO A 32 -7.15 -9.35 11.71
N THR A 33 -7.51 -8.09 12.00
CA THR A 33 -8.65 -7.38 11.39
C THR A 33 -8.54 -7.30 9.86
N ALA A 34 -7.38 -6.89 9.34
CA ALA A 34 -7.11 -6.86 7.90
C ALA A 34 -7.23 -8.25 7.25
N ARG A 35 -6.74 -9.29 7.92
CA ARG A 35 -6.77 -10.67 7.41
C ARG A 35 -8.20 -11.20 7.38
N ASN A 36 -8.95 -11.03 8.47
CA ASN A 36 -10.31 -11.55 8.63
C ASN A 36 -11.30 -10.85 7.70
N SER A 37 -11.09 -9.57 7.41
CA SER A 37 -11.88 -8.83 6.40
C SER A 37 -11.46 -9.13 4.96
N GLY A 38 -10.50 -10.03 4.73
CA GLY A 38 -9.98 -10.36 3.40
C GLY A 38 -9.22 -9.22 2.73
N ARG A 39 -8.81 -8.20 3.50
CA ARG A 39 -8.11 -6.97 3.08
C ARG A 39 -6.59 -7.14 3.05
N LEU A 40 -6.05 -8.15 3.74
CA LEU A 40 -4.65 -8.55 3.61
C LEU A 40 -4.43 -9.30 2.28
N SER A 41 -4.38 -8.55 1.18
CA SER A 41 -4.36 -9.10 -0.18
C SER A 41 -3.50 -8.26 -1.11
N LEU A 42 -2.84 -8.90 -2.08
CA LEU A 42 -2.13 -8.22 -3.18
C LEU A 42 -3.03 -7.94 -4.40
N ASN A 43 -4.35 -8.11 -4.26
CA ASN A 43 -5.29 -7.70 -5.30
C ASN A 43 -5.49 -6.17 -5.25
N PRO A 44 -5.04 -5.40 -6.25
CA PRO A 44 -5.14 -3.94 -6.24
C PRO A 44 -6.57 -3.42 -6.15
N LEU A 45 -7.53 -4.16 -6.71
CA LEU A 45 -8.95 -3.77 -6.70
C LEU A 45 -9.52 -3.74 -5.29
N LYS A 46 -8.94 -4.49 -4.35
CA LYS A 46 -9.34 -4.41 -2.96
C LYS A 46 -8.94 -3.07 -2.36
N HIS A 47 -7.81 -2.48 -2.73
CA HIS A 47 -7.31 -1.24 -2.12
C HIS A 47 -7.83 0.02 -2.79
N LEU A 48 -8.59 -0.09 -3.87
CA LEU A 48 -9.19 1.06 -4.53
C LEU A 48 -10.47 1.51 -3.83
N ASP A 49 -10.58 2.82 -3.64
CA ASP A 49 -11.85 3.45 -3.32
C ASP A 49 -12.50 3.97 -4.61
N PRO A 50 -13.75 3.58 -4.96
CA PRO A 50 -14.38 4.02 -6.20
C PRO A 50 -14.50 5.53 -6.30
N LEU A 51 -14.80 6.22 -5.19
CA LEU A 51 -14.91 7.67 -5.16
C LEU A 51 -13.53 8.31 -5.25
N GLY A 52 -12.56 7.84 -4.46
CA GLY A 52 -11.17 8.32 -4.52
C GLY A 52 -10.55 8.13 -5.92
N THR A 53 -10.86 7.01 -6.58
CA THR A 53 -10.42 6.71 -7.96
C THR A 53 -11.08 7.66 -8.95
N LEU A 54 -12.38 7.93 -8.81
CA LEU A 54 -13.09 8.89 -9.66
C LEU A 54 -12.52 10.31 -9.49
N MET A 55 -12.26 10.72 -8.24
CA MET A 55 -11.69 12.04 -7.93
C MET A 55 -10.30 12.22 -8.56
N LEU A 56 -9.49 11.15 -8.66
CA LEU A 56 -8.20 11.22 -9.34
C LEU A 56 -8.31 11.70 -10.80
N PHE A 57 -9.41 11.37 -11.49
CA PHE A 57 -9.62 11.81 -12.88
C PHE A 57 -10.24 13.20 -13.00
N ILE A 58 -11.05 13.61 -12.02
CA ILE A 58 -11.77 14.91 -12.07
C ILE A 58 -10.88 16.03 -11.53
N VAL A 59 -10.29 15.82 -10.35
CA VAL A 59 -9.57 16.85 -9.60
C VAL A 59 -8.07 16.59 -9.52
N HIS A 60 -7.56 15.54 -10.17
CA HIS A 60 -6.15 15.12 -10.12
C HIS A 60 -5.65 14.78 -8.69
N PHE A 61 -6.60 14.47 -7.80
CA PHE A 61 -6.36 14.08 -6.41
C PHE A 61 -7.26 12.91 -6.06
N GLY A 62 -6.71 11.88 -5.42
CA GLY A 62 -7.45 10.67 -5.05
C GLY A 62 -6.80 9.96 -3.87
N TRP A 63 -7.52 9.00 -3.30
CA TRP A 63 -7.08 8.22 -2.15
C TRP A 63 -7.41 6.73 -2.34
N ALA A 64 -6.66 5.89 -1.64
CA ALA A 64 -6.94 4.46 -1.54
C ALA A 64 -8.01 4.21 -0.48
N ARG A 65 -8.64 3.04 -0.55
CA ARG A 65 -9.40 2.51 0.58
C ARG A 65 -8.39 1.93 1.57
N PRO A 66 -8.24 2.47 2.79
CA PRO A 66 -7.22 2.02 3.73
C PRO A 66 -7.53 0.61 4.28
N VAL A 67 -6.49 -0.11 4.67
CA VAL A 67 -6.63 -1.40 5.37
C VAL A 67 -7.00 -1.16 6.84
N PRO A 68 -8.00 -1.88 7.39
CA PRO A 68 -8.41 -1.68 8.79
C PRO A 68 -7.32 -2.16 9.75
N VAL A 69 -7.11 -1.38 10.80
CA VAL A 69 -6.14 -1.65 11.87
C VAL A 69 -6.82 -1.39 13.21
N ASP A 70 -6.73 -2.36 14.13
CA ASP A 70 -7.27 -2.27 15.49
C ASP A 70 -6.11 -2.25 16.51
N PRO A 71 -5.81 -1.08 17.12
CA PRO A 71 -4.72 -0.94 18.08
C PRO A 71 -4.91 -1.72 19.38
N SER A 72 -6.13 -2.19 19.69
CA SER A 72 -6.42 -2.92 20.92
C SER A 72 -5.72 -4.27 21.01
N TYR A 73 -5.34 -4.85 19.86
CA TYR A 73 -4.56 -6.09 19.79
C TYR A 73 -3.07 -5.91 20.11
N PHE A 74 -2.56 -4.67 20.05
CA PHE A 74 -1.14 -4.43 20.22
C PHE A 74 -0.73 -4.42 21.70
N LYS A 75 0.36 -5.11 22.04
CA LYS A 75 0.98 -5.05 23.39
C LYS A 75 1.25 -3.63 23.86
N ASN A 76 1.61 -2.73 22.93
CA ASN A 76 1.73 -1.30 23.18
C ASN A 76 1.10 -0.55 22.00
N PRO A 77 -0.12 0.01 22.15
CA PRO A 77 -0.86 0.64 21.05
C PRO A 77 -0.09 1.76 20.34
N ARG A 78 0.66 2.59 21.10
CA ARG A 78 1.44 3.70 20.52
C ARG A 78 2.58 3.19 19.64
N LYS A 79 3.36 2.23 20.15
CA LYS A 79 4.48 1.64 19.39
C LYS A 79 3.95 0.83 18.21
N GLY A 80 2.86 0.08 18.39
CA GLY A 80 2.25 -0.70 17.32
C GLY A 80 1.77 0.19 16.18
N MET A 81 1.05 1.27 16.50
CA MET A 81 0.61 2.25 15.50
C MET A 81 1.77 2.95 14.80
N LEU A 82 2.87 3.24 15.50
CA LEU A 82 4.08 3.79 14.86
C LEU A 82 4.64 2.82 13.81
N TRP A 83 4.83 1.54 14.16
CA TRP A 83 5.35 0.54 13.25
C TRP A 83 4.43 0.30 12.05
N VAL A 84 3.12 0.22 12.30
CA VAL A 84 2.12 0.11 11.25
C VAL A 84 2.19 1.33 10.34
N GLY A 85 2.19 2.55 10.88
CA GLY A 85 2.25 3.78 10.08
C GLY A 85 3.51 3.91 9.21
N LEU A 86 4.64 3.36 9.66
CA LEU A 86 5.88 3.33 8.88
C LEU A 86 5.92 2.20 7.83
N ALA A 87 5.11 1.16 7.98
CA ALA A 87 5.15 -0.03 7.13
C ALA A 87 4.87 0.29 5.66
N GLY A 88 3.83 1.06 5.37
CA GLY A 88 3.46 1.46 4.01
C GLY A 88 4.56 2.27 3.32
N PRO A 89 4.99 3.42 3.86
CA PRO A 89 6.08 4.21 3.30
C PRO A 89 7.39 3.41 3.17
N GLY A 90 7.73 2.61 4.18
CA GLY A 90 8.93 1.77 4.17
C GLY A 90 8.88 0.72 3.05
N ALA A 91 7.73 0.10 2.82
CA ALA A 91 7.56 -0.87 1.74
C ALA A 91 7.67 -0.22 0.35
N ASN A 92 7.15 1.00 0.18
CA ASN A 92 7.31 1.73 -1.09
C ASN A 92 8.76 2.13 -1.35
N ILE A 93 9.50 2.59 -0.34
CA ILE A 93 10.93 2.90 -0.47
C ILE A 93 11.71 1.64 -0.85
N LEU A 94 11.44 0.51 -0.19
CA LEU A 94 12.07 -0.76 -0.50
C LEU A 94 11.73 -1.22 -1.93
N ALA A 95 10.46 -1.14 -2.34
CA ALA A 95 10.03 -1.50 -3.68
C ALA A 95 10.70 -0.61 -4.75
N ALA A 96 10.79 0.70 -4.51
CA ALA A 96 11.46 1.64 -5.40
C ALA A 96 12.96 1.32 -5.53
N PHE A 97 13.63 1.01 -4.41
CA PHE A 97 15.04 0.63 -4.41
C PHE A 97 15.30 -0.67 -5.19
N VAL A 98 14.49 -1.71 -4.94
CA VAL A 98 14.60 -3.01 -5.62
C VAL A 98 14.32 -2.88 -7.12
N LEU A 99 13.18 -2.30 -7.49
CA LEU A 99 12.78 -2.14 -8.89
C LEU A 99 13.72 -1.21 -9.65
N GLY A 100 14.17 -0.11 -9.02
CA GLY A 100 15.13 0.80 -9.61
C GLY A 100 16.50 0.15 -9.85
N THR A 101 16.95 -0.70 -8.92
CA THR A 101 18.20 -1.46 -9.08
C THR A 101 18.07 -2.48 -10.22
N ILE A 102 16.97 -3.23 -10.26
CA ILE A 102 16.67 -4.18 -11.33
C ILE A 102 16.66 -3.46 -12.69
N PHE A 103 15.92 -2.36 -12.79
CA PHE A 103 15.86 -1.56 -14.01
C PHE A 103 17.25 -1.08 -14.46
N ARG A 104 18.06 -0.58 -13.52
CA ARG A 104 19.42 -0.14 -13.82
C ARG A 104 20.30 -1.27 -14.37
N LEU A 105 20.19 -2.48 -13.80
CA LEU A 105 20.95 -3.63 -14.29
C LEU A 105 20.49 -4.04 -15.70
N PHE A 106 19.19 -4.05 -15.97
CA PHE A 106 18.64 -4.37 -17.30
C PHE A 106 18.94 -3.32 -18.37
N VAL A 107 19.15 -2.06 -18.01
CA VAL A 107 19.47 -0.99 -18.98
C VAL A 107 20.98 -0.91 -19.26
N ILE A 108 21.81 -1.34 -18.31
CA ILE A 108 23.28 -1.33 -18.45
C ILE A 108 23.80 -2.58 -19.19
N LEU A 109 23.11 -3.72 -19.04
CA LEU A 109 23.37 -4.97 -19.78
C LEU A 109 22.74 -4.93 -21.17
#